data_AF-A0A0A2CMB1-F1
#
_entry.id   AF-A0A0A2CMB1-F1
#
_cell.length_a   1.000
_cell.length_b   1.000
_cell.length_c   1.000
_cell.angle_alpha   90.00
_cell.angle_beta   90.00
_cell.angle_gamma   90.00
#
_symmetry.space_group_name_H-M   'P 1'
#
loop_
_entity.id
_entity.type
_entity.pdbx_description
1 polymer ?
#
loop_
_entity_poly.entity_id
_entity_poly.type
_entity_poly.pdbx_seq_one_letter_code
_entity_poly.pdbx_strand_id
1 'polypeptide(L)' 'MLGLPRRVGARLLLASTSEVYGDPEIHPQTKSDQGCVNTIGIRSC' A
#
# COMPACT_ATOMS: atom_id res chain seq x y z
N MET A 1 5.03 6.37 12.13
CA MET A 1 3.60 6.42 11.75
C MET A 1 2.67 5.76 12.78
N LEU A 2 2.86 4.48 13.14
CA LEU A 2 1.89 3.74 13.99
C LEU A 2 2.00 4.00 15.52
N GLY A 3 3.11 4.55 16.00
CA GLY A 3 3.36 4.67 17.46
C GLY A 3 2.49 5.70 18.18
N LEU A 4 2.24 6.86 17.57
CA LEU A 4 1.43 7.94 18.16
C LEU A 4 -0.05 7.53 18.31
N PRO A 5 -0.76 7.07 17.25
CA PRO A 5 -2.18 6.70 17.37
C PRO A 5 -2.40 5.53 18.33
N ARG A 6 -1.47 4.56 18.42
CA ARG A 6 -1.53 3.47 19.41
C ARG A 6 -1.44 3.98 20.86
N ARG A 7 -0.62 5.00 21.13
CA ARG A 7 -0.43 5.56 22.49
C ARG A 7 -1.63 6.38 22.97
N VAL A 8 -2.36 7.02 22.07
CA VAL A 8 -3.46 7.93 22.42
C VAL A 8 -4.85 7.37 22.08
N GLY A 9 -4.93 6.13 21.59
CA GLY A 9 -6.19 5.49 21.19
C GLY A 9 -6.87 6.14 19.97
N ALA A 10 -6.12 6.88 19.15
CA ALA A 10 -6.67 7.53 17.97
C ALA A 10 -6.83 6.57 16.79
N ARG A 11 -7.87 6.78 15.98
CA ARG A 11 -8.01 6.09 14.69
C ARG A 11 -7.02 6.66 13.68
N LEU A 12 -6.33 5.78 12.96
CA LEU A 12 -5.41 6.14 11.88
C LEU A 12 -6.00 5.68 10.54
N LEU A 13 -6.09 6.60 9.58
CA LEU A 13 -6.42 6.29 8.19
C LEU A 13 -5.14 6.40 7.36
N LEU A 14 -4.76 5.30 6.70
CA LEU A 14 -3.66 5.29 5.74
C LEU A 14 -4.26 5.46 4.34
N ALA A 15 -3.94 6.56 3.67
CA ALA A 15 -4.26 6.75 2.27
C ALA A 15 -3.21 6.03 1.42
N SER A 16 -3.58 4.88 0.86
CA SER A 16 -2.76 4.13 -0.10
C SER A 16 -3.08 4.54 -1.53
N THR A 17 -2.11 4.42 -2.44
CA THR A 17 -2.30 4.60 -3.89
C THR A 17 -2.32 3.23 -4.58
N SER A 18 -2.80 3.16 -5.83
CA SER A 18 -2.75 1.94 -6.66
C SER A 18 -1.34 1.58 -7.13
N GLU A 19 -0.32 2.40 -6.82
CA GLU A 19 1.07 2.11 -7.16
C GLU A 19 1.60 0.85 -6.46
N VAL A 20 0.96 0.43 -5.36
CA VAL A 20 1.23 -0.85 -4.69
C VAL A 20 0.95 -2.07 -5.56
N TYR A 21 0.22 -1.92 -6.67
CA TYR A 21 -0.07 -3.02 -7.59
C TYR A 21 0.92 -3.13 -8.75
N GLY A 22 1.79 -2.14 -8.97
CA GLY A 22 2.83 -2.18 -10.00
C GLY A 22 2.26 -2.38 -11.40
N ASP A 23 2.80 -3.35 -12.13
CA ASP A 23 2.28 -3.80 -13.42
C ASP A 23 1.30 -4.98 -13.22
N PRO A 24 -0.02 -4.75 -13.30
CA PRO A 24 -1.01 -5.79 -13.03
C PRO A 24 -1.09 -6.80 -14.18
N GLU A 25 -0.99 -8.09 -13.87
CA GLU A 25 -1.23 -9.16 -14.85
C GLU A 25 -2.73 -9.50 -15.01
N ILE A 26 -3.61 -8.95 -14.14
CA ILE A 26 -5.05 -9.26 -14.08
C ILE A 26 -5.89 -7.98 -14.15
N HIS A 27 -7.00 -8.02 -14.92
CA HIS A 27 -7.98 -6.93 -15.03
C HIS A 27 -9.42 -7.44 -14.86
N PRO A 28 -10.26 -6.85 -13.97
CA PRO A 28 -10.00 -5.69 -13.09
C PRO A 28 -9.19 -6.03 -11.83
N GLN A 29 -8.41 -5.07 -11.33
CA GLN A 29 -7.56 -5.22 -10.15
C GLN A 29 -8.41 -5.41 -8.89
N THR A 30 -8.31 -6.59 -8.28
CA THR A 30 -8.95 -6.86 -6.99
C THR A 30 -8.00 -6.53 -5.85
N LYS A 31 -8.53 -6.16 -4.67
CA LYS A 31 -7.69 -5.83 -3.50
C LYS A 31 -6.82 -6.99 -2.99
N SER A 32 -7.14 -8.22 -3.41
CA SER A 32 -6.40 -9.43 -3.07
C SER A 32 -5.19 -9.66 -3.96
N ASP A 33 -5.02 -8.87 -5.03
CA ASP A 33 -3.83 -8.91 -5.85
C ASP A 33 -2.63 -8.42 -5.03
N GLN A 34 -1.54 -9.18 -5.06
CA GLN A 34 -0.32 -8.81 -4.35
C GLN A 34 0.48 -7.75 -5.12
N GLY A 35 0.15 -7.55 -6.41
CA GLY A 35 0.86 -6.62 -7.28
C GLY A 35 2.22 -7.16 -7.73
N CYS A 36 2.66 -6.71 -8.90
CA CYS A 36 4.02 -6.98 -9.40
C CYS A 36 4.84 -5.70 -9.29
N VAL A 37 5.30 -5.38 -8.07
CA VAL A 37 6.04 -4.14 -7.79
C VAL A 37 7.53 -4.41 -7.61
N ASN A 38 8.36 -3.62 -8.29
CA ASN A 38 9.80 -3.62 -8.09
C ASN A 38 10.18 -2.89 -6.78
N THR A 39 10.60 -3.65 -5.76
CA THR A 39 10.97 -3.18 -4.41
C THR A 39 12.34 -2.47 -4.33
N ILE A 40 13.02 -2.23 -5.46
CA ILE A 40 14.34 -1.59 -5.50
C ILE A 40 14.29 -0.27 -6.32
N GLY A 41 13.18 0.00 -7.01
CA GLY A 41 13.02 1.19 -7.84
C GLY A 41 12.74 2.48 -7.07
N ILE A 42 12.76 3.62 -7.76
CA ILE A 42 12.48 4.95 -7.20
C ILE A 42 11.09 5.08 -6.54
N ARG A 43 10.19 4.13 -6.81
CA ARG A 43 8.84 4.06 -6.25
C ARG A 43 8.70 3.03 -5.12
N SER A 44 9.81 2.48 -4.63
CA SER A 44 9.82 1.66 -3.43
C SER A 44 9.70 2.56 -2.21
N CYS A 45 8.55 2.51 -1.54
CA CYS A 45 8.24 3.23 -0.31
C CYS A 45 8.41 2.32 0.92
#